data_AF-A0AAD7AMJ6-F1
#
_entry.id   AF-A0AAD7AMJ6-F1
#
_cell.length_a   1.000
_cell.length_b   1.000
_cell.length_c   1.000
_cell.angle_alpha   90.00
_cell.angle_beta   90.00
_cell.angle_gamma   90.00
#
_symmetry.space_group_name_H-M   'P 1'
#
loop_
_entity.id
_entity.type
_entity.pdbx_description
1 polymer ?
#
loop_
_entity_poly.entity_id
_entity_poly.type
_entity_poly.pdbx_seq_one_letter_code
_entity_poly.pdbx_strand_id
1 'polypeptide(L)'
;MTILDWHGKPAPIVDADRYIIGLFAGIPHDDDWHTHVTGPAAALMEEAAEGIYDHVFSGVYYGMRKQEKRRRNGRPTPLEQKIPRRGGHRSKTVGESMGGGQKTPCPFFHTILTAIVLTGLLAQKPFQRIAGFTNAMFQCYAPDLHGHYHSTLDALHRWNKNLKRNFLSTASVFAAATFNFGPATVTLPHLDFTNLAWGWCAITALGNFNPDKGGHLILWDLKLII
;
A
#
# COMPACT_ATOMS: atom_id res chain seq x y z
N MET A 1 15.80 12.82 13.83
CA MET A 1 14.84 12.85 12.72
C MET A 1 14.24 14.24 12.65
N THR A 2 13.86 14.67 11.46
CA THR A 2 13.19 15.94 11.20
C THR A 2 11.69 15.68 11.07
N ILE A 3 10.87 16.49 11.71
CA ILE A 3 9.41 16.49 11.54
C ILE A 3 9.09 17.47 10.41
N LEU A 4 8.29 17.04 9.45
CA LEU A 4 7.78 17.87 8.36
C LEU A 4 6.28 18.04 8.54
N ASP A 5 5.88 19.24 8.97
CA ASP A 5 4.47 19.60 9.10
C ASP A 5 3.84 19.77 7.72
N TRP A 6 3.24 18.69 7.22
CA TRP A 6 2.67 18.65 5.87
C TRP A 6 1.17 18.94 5.87
N HIS A 7 0.79 20.10 5.32
CA HIS A 7 -0.61 20.57 5.30
C HIS A 7 -1.38 20.19 4.02
N GLY A 8 -1.12 19.01 3.46
CA GLY A 8 -1.91 18.47 2.33
C GLY A 8 -1.70 19.13 0.97
N LYS A 9 -0.66 19.97 0.82
CA LYS A 9 -0.28 20.55 -0.48
C LYS A 9 0.68 19.63 -1.24
N PRO A 10 0.58 19.50 -2.57
CA PRO A 10 1.55 18.74 -3.34
C PRO A 10 2.97 19.26 -3.12
N ALA A 11 3.91 18.37 -2.80
CA ALA A 11 5.31 18.74 -2.58
C ALA A 11 6.27 17.58 -2.92
N PRO A 12 7.26 17.79 -3.81
CA PRO A 12 8.23 16.76 -4.14
C PRO A 12 9.24 16.56 -3.01
N ILE A 13 9.68 15.32 -2.83
CA ILE A 13 10.87 14.98 -2.04
C ILE A 13 12.03 14.94 -3.03
N VAL A 14 13.06 15.74 -2.78
CA VAL A 14 14.24 15.82 -3.65
C VAL A 14 15.50 15.37 -2.92
N ASP A 15 16.43 14.76 -3.66
CA ASP A 15 17.77 14.46 -3.16
C ASP A 15 18.72 15.67 -3.26
N ALA A 16 20.00 15.45 -2.92
CA ALA A 16 21.03 16.50 -2.93
C ALA A 16 21.30 17.08 -4.33
N ASP A 17 21.04 16.29 -5.39
CA ASP A 17 21.24 16.69 -6.78
C ASP A 17 19.96 17.28 -7.41
N ARG A 18 18.90 17.43 -6.60
CA ARG A 18 17.57 17.92 -6.97
C ARG A 18 16.78 16.96 -7.86
N TYR A 19 17.10 15.67 -7.86
CA TYR A 19 16.23 14.66 -8.44
C TYR A 19 15.04 14.41 -7.53
N ILE A 20 13.85 14.30 -8.13
CA ILE A 20 12.64 13.94 -7.40
C ILE A 20 12.69 12.44 -7.10
N ILE A 21 12.68 12.10 -5.81
CA ILE A 21 12.74 10.72 -5.31
C ILE A 21 11.41 10.27 -4.69
N GLY A 22 10.47 11.19 -4.51
CA GLY A 22 9.13 10.90 -4.02
C GLY A 22 8.24 12.14 -4.07
N LEU A 23 6.97 11.96 -3.71
CA LEU A 23 5.96 13.01 -3.79
C LEU A 23 4.98 12.90 -2.62
N PHE A 24 4.79 14.00 -1.91
CA PHE A 24 3.58 14.23 -1.14
C PHE A 24 2.48 14.67 -2.11
N ALA A 25 1.53 13.78 -2.43
CA ALA A 25 0.57 14.02 -3.50
C ALA A 25 -0.46 15.11 -3.18
N GLY A 26 -0.74 15.33 -1.90
CA GLY A 26 -1.70 16.33 -1.43
C GLY A 26 -3.13 15.84 -1.49
N ILE A 27 -4.03 16.80 -1.36
CA ILE A 27 -5.47 16.63 -1.52
C ILE A 27 -5.84 17.24 -2.88
N PRO A 28 -6.61 16.54 -3.74
CA PRO A 28 -7.06 17.11 -5.00
C PRO A 28 -7.93 18.35 -4.75
N HIS A 29 -7.97 19.24 -5.76
CA HIS A 29 -8.87 20.40 -5.78
C HIS A 29 -10.32 19.96 -6.02
N ASP A 30 -10.90 19.32 -5.02
CA ASP A 30 -12.26 18.81 -4.99
C ASP A 30 -12.80 18.98 -3.57
N ASP A 31 -13.71 19.93 -3.39
CA ASP A 31 -14.30 20.27 -2.09
C ASP A 31 -15.09 19.09 -1.50
N ASP A 32 -15.57 18.17 -2.35
CA ASP A 32 -16.28 16.96 -1.94
C ASP A 32 -15.36 15.74 -1.79
N TRP A 33 -14.03 15.90 -1.86
CA TRP A 33 -13.11 14.77 -1.77
C TRP A 33 -13.28 14.01 -0.46
N HIS A 34 -13.49 14.73 0.65
CA HIS A 34 -13.69 14.07 1.93
C HIS A 34 -15.00 13.28 1.99
N THR A 35 -16.10 13.92 1.62
CA THR A 35 -17.47 13.39 1.71
C THR A 35 -17.71 12.25 0.73
N HIS A 36 -17.11 12.30 -0.46
CA HIS A 36 -17.32 11.30 -1.52
C HIS A 36 -16.18 10.28 -1.66
N VAL A 37 -15.01 10.52 -1.07
CA VAL A 37 -13.83 9.65 -1.26
C VAL A 37 -13.26 9.18 0.07
N THR A 38 -12.58 10.03 0.84
CA THR A 38 -11.82 9.53 2.00
C THR A 38 -12.73 8.99 3.11
N GLY A 39 -13.87 9.64 3.38
CA GLY A 39 -14.85 9.18 4.38
C GLY A 39 -15.47 7.84 3.99
N PRO A 40 -16.10 7.72 2.81
CA PRO A 40 -16.65 6.45 2.35
C PRO A 40 -15.61 5.34 2.19
N ALA A 41 -14.40 5.64 1.71
CA ALA A 41 -13.32 4.65 1.63
C ALA A 41 -12.92 4.12 3.01
N ALA A 42 -12.86 4.98 4.03
CA ALA A 42 -12.58 4.58 5.41
C ALA A 42 -13.68 3.66 5.97
N ALA A 43 -14.96 4.04 5.80
CA ALA A 43 -16.08 3.23 6.26
C ALA A 43 -16.10 1.84 5.59
N LEU A 44 -15.84 1.78 4.27
CA LEU A 44 -15.72 0.52 3.54
C LEU A 44 -14.56 -0.35 4.02
N MET A 45 -13.44 0.26 4.41
CA MET A 45 -12.30 -0.46 5.00
C MET A 45 -12.63 -1.05 6.37
N GLU A 46 -13.41 -0.33 7.18
CA GLU A 46 -13.88 -0.79 8.49
C GLU A 46 -14.84 -1.97 8.33
N GLU A 47 -15.85 -1.85 7.47
CA GLU A 47 -16.80 -2.93 7.15
C GLU A 47 -16.06 -4.16 6.59
N ALA A 48 -15.16 -3.96 5.62
CA ALA A 48 -14.41 -5.05 5.02
C ALA A 48 -13.48 -5.77 6.01
N ALA A 49 -13.03 -5.09 7.09
CA ALA A 49 -12.18 -5.71 8.09
C ALA A 49 -12.88 -6.91 8.78
N GLU A 50 -14.20 -6.86 8.97
CA GLU A 50 -14.98 -7.96 9.54
C GLU A 50 -14.88 -9.24 8.71
N GLY A 51 -14.81 -9.11 7.38
CA GLY A 51 -14.63 -10.24 6.46
C GLY A 51 -13.18 -10.73 6.33
N ILE A 52 -12.21 -10.03 6.95
CA ILE A 52 -10.78 -10.33 6.85
C ILE A 52 -10.23 -10.95 8.13
N TYR A 53 -10.73 -10.56 9.30
CA TYR A 53 -10.33 -11.14 10.57
C TYR A 53 -11.27 -12.27 10.99
N ASP A 54 -10.70 -13.31 11.59
CA ASP A 54 -11.41 -14.45 12.22
C ASP A 54 -11.63 -14.22 13.73
N HIS A 55 -11.21 -13.06 14.24
CA HIS A 55 -11.30 -12.64 15.64
C HIS A 55 -11.41 -11.13 15.72
N VAL A 56 -11.82 -10.60 16.89
CA VAL A 56 -11.80 -9.15 17.14
C VAL A 56 -10.35 -8.68 17.26
N PHE A 57 -9.88 -7.93 16.26
CA PHE A 57 -8.56 -7.32 16.29
C PHE A 57 -8.62 -5.98 17.02
N SER A 58 -7.99 -5.89 18.21
CA SER A 58 -8.07 -4.71 19.08
C SER A 58 -7.11 -3.58 18.70
N GLY A 59 -6.31 -3.76 17.65
CA GLY A 59 -5.31 -2.79 17.22
C GLY A 59 -4.00 -2.90 18.00
N VAL A 60 -2.94 -3.17 17.25
CA VAL A 60 -1.51 -3.06 17.60
C VAL A 60 -0.86 -4.25 18.35
N TYR A 61 0.21 -4.75 17.74
CA TYR A 61 1.26 -5.52 18.42
C TYR A 61 2.59 -4.79 18.22
N TYR A 62 3.11 -4.14 19.27
CA TYR A 62 4.42 -3.46 19.29
C TYR A 62 5.61 -4.41 19.44
N GLY A 63 5.47 -5.65 18.97
CA GLY A 63 6.56 -6.59 19.07
C GLY A 63 7.64 -6.19 18.07
N MET A 64 8.73 -5.56 18.55
CA MET A 64 9.98 -5.56 17.80
C MET A 64 10.23 -7.00 17.38
N ARG A 65 10.51 -7.23 16.10
CA ARG A 65 11.05 -8.50 15.64
C ARG A 65 12.33 -8.71 16.47
N LYS A 66 12.30 -9.54 17.51
CA LYS A 66 13.54 -9.96 18.18
C LYS A 66 14.37 -10.55 17.05
N GLN A 67 15.52 -9.93 16.74
CA GLN A 67 16.49 -10.58 15.89
C GLN A 67 16.80 -11.90 16.56
N GLU A 68 16.32 -13.00 15.97
CA GLU A 68 16.82 -14.32 16.34
C GLU A 68 18.33 -14.27 16.06
N LYS A 69 19.14 -14.17 17.11
CA LYS A 69 20.53 -14.64 17.03
C LYS A 69 20.41 -16.06 16.52
N ARG A 70 20.81 -16.31 15.28
CA ARG A 70 20.85 -17.66 14.67
C ARG A 70 21.48 -18.60 15.70
N ARG A 71 20.67 -19.40 16.39
CA ARG A 71 21.16 -20.50 17.20
C ARG A 71 21.73 -21.50 16.21
N ARG A 72 23.03 -21.74 16.31
CA ARG A 72 23.81 -22.51 15.34
C ARG A 72 23.25 -23.93 15.13
N ASN A 73 22.41 -24.47 16.05
CA ASN A 73 21.88 -25.84 16.01
C ASN A 73 20.52 -26.05 16.74
N GLY A 74 19.52 -25.17 16.63
CA GLY A 74 18.21 -25.36 17.31
C GLY A 74 17.02 -25.33 16.36
N ARG A 75 16.23 -26.42 16.30
CA ARG A 75 14.91 -26.41 15.64
C ARG A 75 13.97 -25.43 16.39
N PRO A 76 13.21 -24.56 15.71
CA PRO A 76 12.27 -23.65 16.37
C PRO A 76 11.17 -24.43 17.09
N THR A 77 10.75 -23.97 18.27
CA THR A 77 9.59 -24.55 18.98
C THR A 77 8.28 -24.00 18.39
N PRO A 78 7.16 -24.75 18.40
CA PRO A 78 5.91 -24.37 17.73
C PRO A 78 5.18 -23.14 18.31
N LEU A 79 5.60 -22.62 19.47
CA LEU A 79 4.91 -21.56 20.21
C LEU A 79 5.46 -20.15 19.98
N GLU A 80 6.54 -20.01 19.20
CA GLU A 80 7.05 -18.70 18.80
C GLU A 80 6.23 -18.20 17.60
N GLN A 81 5.06 -17.60 17.87
CA GLN A 81 4.29 -16.89 16.86
C GLN A 81 5.20 -15.82 16.22
N LYS A 82 5.73 -16.11 15.03
CA LYS A 82 6.56 -15.17 14.28
C LYS A 82 5.70 -13.96 13.96
N ILE A 83 6.02 -12.83 14.60
CA ILE A 83 5.41 -11.54 14.31
C ILE A 83 5.57 -11.30 12.81
N PRO A 84 4.48 -11.04 12.07
CA PRO A 84 4.56 -10.78 10.64
C PRO A 84 5.47 -9.59 10.36
N ARG A 85 6.11 -9.57 9.18
CA ARG A 85 7.04 -8.50 8.75
C ARG A 85 6.44 -7.10 8.90
N ARG A 86 5.15 -6.96 8.59
CA ARG A 86 4.40 -5.70 8.62
C ARG A 86 3.78 -5.42 9.99
N GLY A 87 3.94 -6.25 11.00
CA GLY A 87 3.27 -6.09 12.30
C GLY A 87 1.98 -6.90 12.41
N GLY A 88 1.14 -6.55 13.38
CA GLY A 88 -0.02 -7.35 13.78
C GLY A 88 -1.28 -7.17 12.94
N HIS A 89 -1.39 -6.08 12.16
CA HIS A 89 -2.57 -5.86 11.31
C HIS A 89 -2.54 -6.77 10.08
N ARG A 90 -3.72 -7.08 9.54
CA ARG A 90 -3.86 -7.80 8.28
C ARG A 90 -3.69 -6.83 7.11
N SER A 91 -2.73 -7.14 6.24
CA SER A 91 -2.59 -6.54 4.92
C SER A 91 -2.96 -7.58 3.86
N LYS A 92 -3.82 -7.22 2.91
CA LYS A 92 -4.12 -8.07 1.76
C LYS A 92 -3.85 -7.33 0.46
N THR A 93 -3.09 -7.96 -0.42
CA THR A 93 -2.73 -7.42 -1.73
C THR A 93 -3.52 -8.11 -2.82
N VAL A 94 -4.13 -7.32 -3.71
CA VAL A 94 -4.87 -7.78 -4.90
C VAL A 94 -4.19 -7.29 -6.17
N GLY A 95 -4.34 -8.03 -7.26
CA GLY A 95 -3.68 -7.77 -8.54
C GLY A 95 -2.63 -8.82 -8.83
N GLU A 96 -1.56 -8.41 -9.48
CA GLU A 96 -0.58 -9.33 -10.10
C GLU A 96 0.81 -9.15 -9.52
N SER A 97 1.56 -10.25 -9.44
CA SER A 97 2.94 -10.22 -8.95
C SER A 97 3.82 -11.28 -9.60
N MET A 98 5.11 -11.15 -9.36
CA MET A 98 6.14 -12.13 -9.69
C MET A 98 7.06 -12.27 -8.47
N GLY A 99 7.55 -13.48 -8.19
CA GLY A 99 8.35 -13.80 -7.01
C GLY A 99 7.73 -14.92 -6.16
N GLY A 100 8.30 -15.17 -4.98
CA GLY A 100 7.77 -16.17 -4.03
C GLY A 100 7.78 -17.63 -4.56
N GLY A 101 8.60 -17.92 -5.58
CA GLY A 101 8.65 -19.24 -6.23
C GLY A 101 7.72 -19.37 -7.45
N GLN A 102 6.95 -18.33 -7.80
CA GLN A 102 6.19 -18.29 -9.05
C GLN A 102 7.13 -18.34 -10.26
N LYS A 103 6.81 -19.19 -11.25
CA LYS A 103 7.59 -19.30 -12.50
C LYS A 103 7.21 -18.25 -13.55
N THR A 104 6.03 -17.66 -13.42
CA THR A 104 5.49 -16.65 -14.30
C THR A 104 4.68 -15.63 -13.49
N PRO A 105 4.47 -14.40 -13.99
CA PRO A 105 3.55 -13.47 -13.36
C PRO A 105 2.15 -14.09 -13.22
N CYS A 106 1.56 -13.98 -12.04
CA CYS A 106 0.20 -14.44 -11.78
C CYS A 106 -0.50 -13.58 -10.72
N PRO A 107 -1.83 -13.68 -10.61
CA PRO A 107 -2.57 -12.98 -9.57
C PRO A 107 -2.15 -13.44 -8.17
N PHE A 108 -2.29 -12.56 -7.18
CA PHE A 108 -2.20 -12.96 -5.77
C PHE A 108 -3.27 -13.99 -5.43
N PHE A 109 -2.86 -15.09 -4.79
CA PHE A 109 -3.78 -16.12 -4.34
C PHE A 109 -4.52 -15.69 -3.07
N HIS A 110 -5.85 -15.89 -3.06
CA HIS A 110 -6.73 -15.65 -1.93
C HIS A 110 -7.78 -16.74 -1.80
N THR A 111 -8.35 -16.90 -0.60
CA THR A 111 -9.60 -17.64 -0.43
C THR A 111 -10.73 -16.93 -1.18
N ILE A 112 -11.80 -17.66 -1.50
CA ILE A 112 -12.96 -17.10 -2.21
C ILE A 112 -13.53 -15.87 -1.47
N LEU A 113 -13.69 -15.95 -0.15
CA LEU A 113 -14.22 -14.85 0.66
C LEU A 113 -13.32 -13.61 0.61
N THR A 114 -12.01 -13.78 0.80
CA THR A 114 -11.06 -12.66 0.71
C THR A 114 -11.04 -12.07 -0.70
N ALA A 115 -11.10 -12.89 -1.74
CA ALA A 115 -11.17 -12.41 -3.12
C ALA A 115 -12.43 -11.57 -3.39
N ILE A 116 -13.59 -11.98 -2.85
CA ILE A 116 -14.84 -11.21 -2.96
C ILE A 116 -14.70 -9.85 -2.26
N VAL A 117 -14.16 -9.81 -1.05
CA VAL A 117 -13.95 -8.55 -0.30
C VAL A 117 -13.04 -7.60 -1.08
N LEU A 118 -11.89 -8.08 -1.56
CA LEU A 118 -10.91 -7.23 -2.25
C LEU A 118 -11.43 -6.74 -3.61
N THR A 119 -12.11 -7.59 -4.38
CA THR A 119 -12.71 -7.17 -5.65
C THR A 119 -13.88 -6.22 -5.43
N GLY A 120 -14.68 -6.44 -4.38
CA GLY A 120 -15.74 -5.54 -3.93
C GLY A 120 -15.20 -4.15 -3.60
N LEU A 121 -14.09 -4.04 -2.86
CA LEU A 121 -13.41 -2.78 -2.57
C LEU A 121 -12.93 -2.08 -3.85
N LEU A 122 -12.21 -2.79 -4.73
CA LEU A 122 -11.75 -2.21 -6.00
C LEU A 122 -12.89 -1.66 -6.87
N ALA A 123 -14.07 -2.28 -6.80
CA ALA A 123 -15.24 -1.85 -7.56
C ALA A 123 -15.88 -0.55 -7.01
N GLN A 124 -15.57 -0.12 -5.79
CA GLN A 124 -16.18 1.07 -5.21
C GLN A 124 -15.58 2.36 -5.78
N LYS A 125 -16.47 3.33 -6.04
CA LYS A 125 -16.11 4.65 -6.57
C LYS A 125 -15.00 5.36 -5.78
N PRO A 126 -14.97 5.34 -4.43
CA PRO A 126 -13.89 5.96 -3.67
C PRO A 126 -12.50 5.43 -4.05
N PHE A 127 -12.31 4.10 -4.16
CA PHE A 127 -11.01 3.53 -4.49
C PHE A 127 -10.63 3.76 -5.95
N GLN A 128 -11.59 3.77 -6.88
CA GLN A 128 -11.34 4.19 -8.26
C GLN A 128 -10.86 5.64 -8.34
N ARG A 129 -11.44 6.54 -7.54
CA ARG A 129 -11.04 7.95 -7.48
C ARG A 129 -9.65 8.12 -6.86
N ILE A 130 -9.34 7.39 -5.79
CA ILE A 130 -7.98 7.37 -5.19
C ILE A 130 -6.95 6.87 -6.20
N ALA A 131 -7.24 5.77 -6.90
CA ALA A 131 -6.35 5.23 -7.93
C ALA A 131 -6.13 6.23 -9.07
N GLY A 132 -7.19 6.86 -9.56
CA GLY A 132 -7.11 7.89 -10.61
C GLY A 132 -6.29 9.10 -10.20
N PHE A 133 -6.51 9.63 -8.99
CA PHE A 133 -5.76 10.79 -8.48
C PHE A 133 -4.27 10.47 -8.33
N THR A 134 -3.94 9.34 -7.69
CA THR A 134 -2.55 8.93 -7.50
C THR A 134 -1.84 8.62 -8.83
N ASN A 135 -2.55 8.05 -9.81
CA ASN A 135 -2.05 7.85 -11.16
C ASN A 135 -1.72 9.18 -11.86
N ALA A 136 -2.59 10.19 -11.75
CA ALA A 136 -2.37 11.51 -12.33
C ALA A 136 -1.17 12.23 -11.68
N MET A 137 -1.06 12.17 -10.36
CA MET A 137 0.07 12.75 -9.64
C MET A 137 1.39 12.06 -10.00
N PHE A 138 1.37 10.73 -10.15
CA PHE A 138 2.55 9.98 -10.59
C PHE A 138 2.98 10.37 -12.01
N GLN A 139 2.03 10.48 -12.94
CA GLN A 139 2.31 10.91 -14.31
C GLN A 139 2.89 12.33 -14.37
N CYS A 140 2.41 13.24 -13.52
CA CYS A 140 2.84 14.64 -13.49
C CYS A 140 4.29 14.78 -12.98
N TYR A 141 4.66 14.05 -11.93
CA TYR A 141 5.95 14.23 -11.25
C TYR A 141 7.05 13.26 -11.69
N ALA A 142 6.69 12.13 -12.31
CA ALA A 142 7.66 11.15 -12.81
C ALA A 142 7.16 10.52 -14.13
N PRO A 143 6.99 11.30 -15.22
CA PRO A 143 6.34 10.85 -16.46
C PRO A 143 7.05 9.65 -17.12
N ASP A 144 8.38 9.62 -17.12
CA ASP A 144 9.14 8.51 -17.72
C ASP A 144 8.96 7.21 -16.93
N LEU A 145 8.98 7.31 -15.60
CA LEU A 145 8.75 6.18 -14.70
C LEU A 145 7.30 5.68 -14.81
N HIS A 146 6.34 6.60 -14.87
CA HIS A 146 4.93 6.30 -15.14
C HIS A 146 4.75 5.58 -16.48
N GLY A 147 5.38 6.08 -17.54
CA GLY A 147 5.38 5.46 -18.87
C GLY A 147 5.98 4.05 -18.87
N HIS A 148 7.02 3.82 -18.07
CA HIS A 148 7.58 2.48 -17.85
C HIS A 148 6.57 1.54 -17.19
N TYR A 149 5.89 1.98 -16.12
CA TYR A 149 4.84 1.20 -15.45
C TYR A 149 3.71 0.86 -16.42
N HIS A 150 3.21 1.86 -17.15
CA HIS A 150 2.13 1.71 -18.11
C HIS A 150 2.50 0.69 -19.19
N SER A 151 3.63 0.89 -19.87
CA SER A 151 4.06 0.05 -20.99
C SER A 151 4.35 -1.39 -20.56
N THR A 152 4.92 -1.57 -19.37
CA THR A 152 5.23 -2.89 -18.80
C THR A 152 3.95 -3.66 -18.48
N LEU A 153 2.99 -3.03 -17.79
CA LEU A 153 1.72 -3.67 -17.45
C LEU A 153 0.88 -3.96 -18.70
N ASP A 154 0.95 -3.08 -19.70
CA ASP A 154 0.34 -3.27 -21.01
C ASP A 154 0.93 -4.47 -21.76
N ALA A 155 2.25 -4.58 -21.78
CA ALA A 155 2.94 -5.72 -22.38
C ALA A 155 2.59 -7.03 -21.67
N LEU A 156 2.51 -7.00 -20.33
CA LEU A 156 2.11 -8.16 -19.52
C LEU A 156 0.71 -8.66 -19.91
N HIS A 157 -0.24 -7.75 -20.12
CA HIS A 157 -1.63 -8.10 -20.50
C HIS A 157 -1.81 -8.35 -21.99
N ARG A 158 -0.86 -7.95 -22.82
CA ARG A 158 -0.76 -8.43 -24.20
C ARG A 158 -0.27 -9.88 -24.24
N TRP A 159 0.72 -10.20 -23.43
CA TRP A 159 1.31 -11.54 -23.34
C TRP A 159 0.36 -12.57 -22.73
N ASN A 160 -0.34 -12.23 -21.64
CA ASN A 160 -1.30 -13.15 -21.00
C ASN A 160 -2.66 -12.47 -20.79
N LYS A 161 -3.64 -12.87 -21.59
CA LYS A 161 -5.01 -12.31 -21.59
C LYS A 161 -5.88 -12.75 -20.40
N ASN A 162 -5.42 -13.74 -19.64
CA ASN A 162 -6.10 -14.23 -18.44
C ASN A 162 -5.81 -13.35 -17.22
N LEU A 163 -4.74 -12.55 -17.28
CA LEU A 163 -4.44 -11.53 -16.28
C LEU A 163 -5.46 -10.38 -16.35
N LYS A 164 -5.74 -9.77 -15.19
CA LYS A 164 -6.81 -8.77 -15.02
C LYS A 164 -6.28 -7.62 -14.18
N ARG A 165 -6.35 -6.42 -14.74
CA ARG A 165 -6.05 -5.19 -13.98
C ARG A 165 -7.02 -5.01 -12.83
N ASN A 166 -6.50 -4.43 -11.76
CA ASN A 166 -7.32 -3.90 -10.67
C ASN A 166 -8.24 -2.76 -11.14
N PHE A 167 -7.74 -1.90 -12.05
CA PHE A 167 -8.47 -0.76 -12.61
C PHE A 167 -8.21 -0.65 -14.11
N LEU A 168 -9.02 0.15 -14.82
CA LEU A 168 -8.75 0.47 -16.23
C LEU A 168 -7.34 1.05 -16.41
N SER A 169 -6.70 0.79 -17.56
CA SER A 169 -5.34 1.27 -17.84
C SER A 169 -5.20 2.78 -17.83
N THR A 170 -6.29 3.51 -18.07
CA THR A 170 -6.39 4.97 -17.96
C THR A 170 -6.53 5.45 -16.51
N ALA A 171 -7.02 4.60 -15.60
CA ALA A 171 -7.24 4.93 -14.21
C ALA A 171 -6.04 4.56 -13.31
N SER A 172 -5.26 3.54 -13.67
CA SER A 172 -4.09 3.13 -12.90
C SER A 172 -3.05 2.36 -13.72
N VAL A 173 -1.78 2.68 -13.46
CA VAL A 173 -0.61 1.93 -13.97
C VAL A 173 -0.03 0.93 -12.97
N PHE A 174 -0.61 0.82 -11.77
CA PHE A 174 -0.12 -0.09 -10.74
C PHE A 174 -0.66 -1.51 -10.94
N ALA A 175 0.24 -2.49 -10.95
CA ALA A 175 -0.09 -3.91 -11.12
C ALA A 175 -0.85 -4.52 -9.92
N ALA A 176 -0.69 -3.93 -8.74
CA ALA A 176 -1.25 -4.42 -7.50
C ALA A 176 -1.67 -3.26 -6.57
N ALA A 177 -2.58 -3.56 -5.65
CA ALA A 177 -3.03 -2.66 -4.60
C ALA A 177 -3.07 -3.43 -3.27
N THR A 178 -2.71 -2.79 -2.17
CA THR A 178 -2.74 -3.38 -0.83
C THR A 178 -3.70 -2.62 0.06
N PHE A 179 -4.64 -3.35 0.66
CA PHE A 179 -5.52 -2.85 1.70
C PHE A 179 -4.96 -3.26 3.07
N ASN A 180 -4.78 -2.29 3.96
CA ASN A 180 -4.32 -2.50 5.32
C ASN A 180 -5.49 -2.30 6.29
N PHE A 181 -5.97 -3.38 6.89
CA PHE A 181 -7.22 -3.40 7.65
C PHE A 181 -7.00 -3.02 9.11
N GLY A 182 -7.84 -2.09 9.59
CA GLY A 182 -7.83 -1.54 10.94
C GLY A 182 -8.30 -2.52 12.03
N PRO A 183 -8.61 -2.01 13.25
CA PRO A 183 -8.97 -0.62 13.54
C PRO A 183 -7.78 0.34 13.69
N ALA A 184 -6.56 -0.17 13.90
CA ALA A 184 -5.33 0.62 13.88
C ALA A 184 -4.26 -0.09 13.06
N THR A 185 -3.83 0.56 11.97
CA THR A 185 -2.81 0.05 11.05
C THR A 185 -1.45 0.63 11.44
N VAL A 186 -0.67 -0.12 12.22
CA VAL A 186 0.72 0.24 12.56
C VAL A 186 1.65 -0.75 11.92
N THR A 187 2.46 -0.27 10.98
CA THR A 187 3.40 -1.12 10.27
C THR A 187 4.79 -1.03 10.89
N LEU A 188 5.41 -2.17 11.20
CA LEU A 188 6.81 -2.21 11.63
C LEU A 188 7.75 -1.69 10.53
N PRO A 189 8.93 -1.12 10.85
CA PRO A 189 9.90 -0.71 9.83
C PRO A 189 10.25 -1.87 8.88
N HIS A 190 10.07 -1.66 7.57
CA HIS A 190 10.31 -2.68 6.55
C HIS A 190 10.57 -2.03 5.18
N LEU A 191 11.13 -2.82 4.27
CA LEU A 191 11.20 -2.52 2.84
C LEU A 191 10.31 -3.50 2.08
N ASP A 192 9.70 -3.05 0.98
CA ASP A 192 8.93 -3.89 0.08
C ASP A 192 9.81 -4.45 -1.04
N PHE A 193 10.60 -5.46 -0.68
CA PHE A 193 11.65 -6.07 -1.51
C PHE A 193 11.18 -6.65 -2.86
N THR A 194 9.87 -6.85 -3.04
CA THR A 194 9.28 -7.36 -4.29
C THR A 194 8.86 -6.25 -5.25
N ASN A 195 8.96 -4.99 -4.83
CA ASN A 195 8.70 -3.86 -5.70
C ASN A 195 9.90 -3.58 -6.60
N LEU A 196 9.65 -2.87 -7.70
CA LEU A 196 10.72 -2.31 -8.51
C LEU A 196 11.54 -1.34 -7.63
N ALA A 197 12.86 -1.56 -7.54
CA ALA A 197 13.72 -0.86 -6.57
C ALA A 197 13.74 0.66 -6.73
N TRP A 198 13.67 1.16 -7.97
CA TRP A 198 13.57 2.57 -8.34
C TRP A 198 12.13 2.99 -8.69
N GLY A 199 11.18 2.11 -8.44
CA GLY A 199 9.76 2.33 -8.69
C GLY A 199 9.08 3.08 -7.56
N TRP A 200 7.97 3.74 -7.88
CA TRP A 200 7.14 4.42 -6.89
C TRP A 200 5.90 3.59 -6.55
N CYS A 201 5.39 3.80 -5.35
CA CYS A 201 4.08 3.32 -4.92
C CYS A 201 3.30 4.50 -4.35
N ALA A 202 1.99 4.50 -4.54
CA ALA A 202 1.10 5.45 -3.92
C ALA A 202 0.58 4.91 -2.59
N ILE A 203 0.58 5.76 -1.56
CA ILE A 203 0.03 5.45 -0.24
C ILE A 203 -1.03 6.49 0.07
N THR A 204 -2.21 6.03 0.51
CA THR A 204 -3.30 6.89 0.96
C THR A 204 -3.66 6.50 2.38
N ALA A 205 -3.54 7.45 3.31
CA ALA A 205 -4.03 7.29 4.66
C ALA A 205 -5.57 7.46 4.67
N LEU A 206 -6.26 6.53 5.33
CA LEU A 206 -7.71 6.53 5.50
C LEU A 206 -8.04 6.35 6.98
N GLY A 207 -9.26 6.69 7.37
CA GLY A 207 -9.74 6.60 8.75
C GLY A 207 -9.77 7.93 9.47
N ASN A 208 -10.43 7.95 10.62
CA ASN A 208 -10.50 9.11 11.49
C ASN A 208 -9.41 9.00 12.57
N PHE A 209 -8.36 9.82 12.46
CA PHE A 209 -7.27 9.85 13.42
C PHE A 209 -6.81 11.29 13.66
N ASN A 210 -6.24 11.52 14.85
CA ASN A 210 -5.56 12.77 15.15
C ASN A 210 -4.13 12.70 14.55
N PRO A 211 -3.80 13.52 13.53
CA PRO A 211 -2.48 13.49 12.88
C PRO A 211 -1.34 13.83 13.83
N ASP A 212 -1.57 14.57 14.93
CA ASP A 212 -0.53 14.87 15.94
C ASP A 212 -0.21 13.66 16.83
N LYS A 213 -1.06 12.63 16.81
CA LYS A 213 -0.97 11.45 17.68
C LYS A 213 -0.77 10.13 16.90
N GLY A 214 -0.92 10.13 15.58
CA GLY A 214 -0.85 8.91 14.77
C GLY A 214 -1.04 9.17 13.28
N GLY A 215 -0.93 8.10 12.48
CA GLY A 215 -1.02 8.20 11.01
C GLY A 215 0.24 8.70 10.31
N HIS A 216 1.33 8.92 11.06
CA HIS A 216 2.60 9.39 10.53
C HIS A 216 3.24 8.40 9.55
N LEU A 217 3.88 8.93 8.50
CA LEU A 217 4.77 8.18 7.62
C LEU A 217 6.22 8.44 8.05
N ILE A 218 6.93 7.38 8.43
CA ILE A 218 8.33 7.48 8.87
C ILE A 218 9.26 6.93 7.78
N LEU A 219 10.05 7.81 7.18
CA LEU A 219 11.08 7.47 6.20
C LEU A 219 12.44 7.46 6.92
N TRP A 220 12.79 6.29 7.48
CA TRP A 220 13.95 6.12 8.35
C TRP A 220 15.27 6.57 7.72
N ASP A 221 15.52 6.17 6.47
CA ASP A 221 16.76 6.49 5.75
C ASP A 221 16.88 7.98 5.42
N LEU A 222 15.74 8.65 5.17
CA LEU A 222 15.67 10.10 4.98
C LEU A 222 15.63 10.88 6.30
N LYS A 223 15.60 10.17 7.44
CA LYS A 223 15.45 10.73 8.78
C LYS A 223 14.22 11.65 8.89
N LEU A 224 13.13 11.33 8.19
CA LEU A 224 11.95 12.18 8.05
C LEU A 224 10.73 11.53 8.71
N ILE A 225 9.96 12.34 9.45
CA ILE A 225 8.63 12.02 9.97
C ILE A 225 7.67 13.02 9.31
N ILE A 226 6.66 12.50 8.63
CA ILE A 226 5.58 13.27 7.99
C ILE A 226 4.27 12.98 8.71
#